data_AF-A0A328BRV6-F1
#
_entry.id   AF-A0A328BRV6-F1
#
_cell.length_a   1.000
_cell.length_b   1.000
_cell.length_c   1.000
_cell.angle_alpha   90.00
_cell.angle_beta   90.00
_cell.angle_gamma   90.00
#
_symmetry.space_group_name_H-M   'P 1'
#
loop_
_entity.id
_entity.type
_entity.pdbx_description
1 polymer ?
#
loop_
_entity_poly.entity_id
_entity_poly.type
_entity_poly.pdbx_seq_one_letter_code
_entity_poly.pdbx_strand_id
1 'polypeptide(L)' 'MTTSLDQALLYFVDLRLRVRGNPEACAIVDRCLRLICEARTADAATLAALDAEVEDLRADLLRRWGPKPALNRH' A
#
# COMPACT_ATOMS: atom_id res chain seq x y z
N MET A 1 20.76 -8.09 6.21
CA MET A 1 19.67 -8.90 5.64
C MET A 1 18.49 -7.97 5.44
N THR A 2 18.05 -7.77 4.20
CA THR A 2 16.89 -6.92 3.90
C THR A 2 15.65 -7.63 4.40
N THR A 3 14.90 -7.03 5.31
CA THR A 3 13.68 -7.65 5.85
C THR A 3 12.57 -7.64 4.77
N SER A 4 11.55 -8.47 4.94
CA SER A 4 10.37 -8.44 4.05
C SER A 4 9.73 -7.04 4.00
N LEU A 5 9.84 -6.28 5.09
CA LEU A 5 9.40 -4.89 5.19
C LEU A 5 10.27 -3.94 4.34
N ASP A 6 11.59 -4.07 4.42
CA ASP A 6 12.51 -3.26 3.61
C ASP A 6 12.29 -3.49 2.11
N GLN A 7 11.99 -4.73 1.71
CA GLN A 7 11.63 -5.05 0.32
C GLN A 7 10.30 -4.40 -0.11
N ALA A 8 9.29 -4.39 0.77
CA ALA A 8 8.03 -3.71 0.51
C ALA A 8 8.23 -2.19 0.36
N LEU A 9 9.04 -1.57 1.22
CA LEU A 9 9.36 -0.15 1.13
C LEU A 9 10.06 0.19 -0.19
N LEU A 10 11.06 -0.59 -0.59
CA LEU A 10 11.74 -0.42 -1.87
C LEU A 10 10.78 -0.54 -3.06
N TYR A 11 9.86 -1.51 -3.02
CA TYR A 11 8.83 -1.66 -4.04
C TYR A 11 7.92 -0.44 -4.15
N PHE A 12 7.42 0.09 -3.02
CA PHE A 12 6.51 1.25 -3.05
C PHE A 12 7.23 2.55 -3.43
N VAL A 13 8.50 2.73 -3.04
CA VAL A 13 9.31 3.88 -3.49
C VAL A 13 9.55 3.82 -5.00
N ASP A 14 9.87 2.65 -5.54
CA ASP A 14 9.99 2.47 -7.00
C ASP A 14 8.66 2.73 -7.70
N LEU A 15 7.55 2.21 -7.16
CA LEU A 15 6.21 2.44 -7.68
C LEU A 15 5.85 3.94 -7.68
N ARG A 16 6.22 4.68 -6.63
CA ARG A 16 6.02 6.14 -6.53
C ARG A 16 6.70 6.88 -7.68
N LEU A 17 7.92 6.49 -8.03
CA LEU A 17 8.68 7.07 -9.15
C LEU A 17 8.05 6.75 -10.51
N ARG A 18 7.48 5.55 -10.66
CA ARG A 18 6.77 5.14 -11.87
C ARG A 18 5.47 5.91 -12.08
N VAL A 19 4.72 6.17 -11.02
CA VAL A 19 3.42 6.86 -11.08
C VAL A 19 3.51 8.38 -10.92
N ARG A 20 4.71 8.97 -10.89
CA ARG A 20 4.94 10.40 -10.58
C ARG A 20 4.14 11.41 -11.42
N GLY A 21 3.70 11.03 -12.62
CA GLY A 21 2.88 11.86 -13.51
C GLY A 21 1.37 11.78 -13.24
N ASN A 22 0.93 10.89 -12.36
CA ASN A 22 -0.47 10.70 -12.00
C ASN A 22 -0.68 11.05 -10.51
N PRO A 23 -1.23 12.24 -10.18
CA PRO A 23 -1.35 12.70 -8.81
C PRO A 23 -2.28 11.82 -7.95
N GLU A 24 -3.27 11.16 -8.54
CA GLU A 24 -4.17 10.25 -7.84
C GLU A 24 -3.43 8.96 -7.45
N ALA A 25 -2.70 8.35 -8.39
CA ALA A 25 -1.89 7.18 -8.11
C ALA A 25 -0.76 7.48 -7.10
N CYS A 26 -0.17 8.67 -7.19
CA CYS A 26 0.79 9.19 -6.23
C CYS A 26 0.24 9.19 -4.80
N ALA A 27 -0.96 9.76 -4.60
CA ALA A 27 -1.60 9.85 -3.29
C ALA A 27 -1.89 8.47 -2.67
N ILE A 28 -2.25 7.49 -3.50
CA ILE A 28 -2.48 6.12 -3.04
C ILE A 28 -1.18 5.46 -2.60
N VAL A 29 -0.10 5.61 -3.37
CA VAL A 29 1.21 5.08 -2.99
C VAL A 29 1.73 5.74 -1.72
N ASP A 30 1.54 7.06 -1.56
CA ASP A 30 1.90 7.78 -0.33
C ASP A 30 1.13 7.26 0.88
N ARG A 31 -0.18 6.99 0.72
CA ARG A 31 -1.00 6.41 1.79
C ARG A 31 -0.50 5.02 2.18
N CYS A 32 -0.12 4.17 1.22
CA CYS A 32 0.49 2.87 1.50
C CYS A 32 1.81 2.99 2.26
N LEU A 33 2.71 3.89 1.82
CA LEU A 33 3.99 4.14 2.49
C LEU A 33 3.79 4.60 3.94
N ARG A 34 2.80 5.48 4.18
CA ARG A 34 2.45 5.92 5.53
C ARG A 34 2.01 4.76 6.42
N LEU A 35 1.09 3.91 5.95
CA LEU A 35 0.60 2.75 6.72
C LEU A 35 1.75 1.79 7.08
N ILE A 36 2.66 1.53 6.14
CA ILE A 36 3.83 0.66 6.35
C ILE A 36 4.78 1.26 7.39
N CYS A 37 5.02 2.57 7.34
CA CYS A 37 5.85 3.27 8.32
C CYS A 37 5.21 3.29 9.71
N GLU A 38 3.90 3.53 9.81
CA GLU A 38 3.17 3.52 11.08
C GLU A 38 3.15 2.12 11.70
N ALA A 39 2.94 1.07 10.91
CA ALA A 39 2.97 -0.32 11.36
C ALA A 39 4.31 -0.74 11.99
N ARG A 40 5.43 -0.15 11.54
CA ARG A 40 6.77 -0.47 12.04
C ARG A 40 6.98 -0.13 13.52
N THR A 41 6.27 0.88 14.02
CA THR A 41 6.36 1.33 15.42
C THR A 41 5.06 1.12 16.19
N ALA A 42 4.07 0.49 15.56
CA ALA A 42 2.73 0.31 16.11
C ALA A 42 2.71 -0.70 17.27
N ASP A 43 1.93 -0.37 18.29
CA ASP A 43 1.48 -1.32 19.29
C ASP A 43 0.27 -2.12 18.77
N ALA A 44 -0.20 -3.12 19.54
CA ALA A 44 -1.28 -4.00 19.11
C ALA A 44 -2.60 -3.26 18.82
N ALA A 45 -2.87 -2.15 19.53
CA ALA A 45 -4.06 -1.33 19.29
C ALA A 45 -3.93 -0.53 17.99
N THR A 46 -2.75 0.03 17.73
CA THR A 46 -2.45 0.77 16.49
C THR A 46 -2.45 -0.17 15.28
N LEU A 47 -1.98 -1.41 15.43
CA LEU A 47 -2.04 -2.43 14.37
C LEU A 47 -3.49 -2.74 13.95
N ALA A 48 -4.41 -2.89 14.91
CA ALA A 48 -5.82 -3.12 14.59
C ALA A 48 -6.47 -1.93 13.86
N ALA A 49 -6.09 -0.70 14.20
CA ALA A 49 -6.54 0.49 13.48
C ALA A 49 -5.97 0.56 12.05
N LEU A 50 -4.69 0.20 11.88
CA LEU A 50 -4.04 0.13 10.58
C LEU A 50 -4.69 -0.93 9.67
N ASP A 51 -5.07 -2.08 10.21
CA ASP A 51 -5.80 -3.12 9.46
C ASP A 51 -7.15 -2.60 8.93
N ALA A 52 -7.88 -1.84 9.74
CA ALA A 52 -9.12 -1.19 9.30
C ALA A 52 -8.86 -0.18 8.16
N GLU A 53 -7.80 0.64 8.28
CA GLU A 53 -7.42 1.57 7.22
C GLU A 53 -7.01 0.86 5.91
N VAL A 54 -6.38 -0.31 6.01
CA VAL A 54 -6.02 -1.14 4.86
C VAL A 54 -7.27 -1.68 4.16
N GLU A 55 -8.25 -2.17 4.91
CA GLU A 55 -9.52 -2.65 4.35
C GLU A 55 -10.34 -1.52 3.72
N ASP A 56 -10.35 -0.32 4.32
CA ASP A 56 -10.95 0.87 3.72
C ASP A 56 -10.27 1.25 2.40
N LEU A 57 -8.94 1.23 2.37
CA LEU A 57 -8.19 1.47 1.14
C LEU A 57 -8.53 0.42 0.09
N ARG A 58 -8.59 -0.87 0.47
CA ARG A 58 -8.96 -1.96 -0.43
C ARG A 58 -10.36 -1.76 -1.02
N ALA A 59 -11.34 -1.37 -0.20
CA ALA A 59 -12.69 -1.08 -0.65
C ALA A 59 -12.75 0.10 -1.63
N ASP A 60 -11.97 1.16 -1.38
CA ASP A 60 -11.89 2.30 -2.29
C ASP A 60 -11.25 1.95 -3.63
N LEU A 61 -10.15 1.18 -3.61
CA LEU A 61 -9.50 0.67 -4.82
C LEU A 61 -10.44 -0.22 -5.63
N LEU A 62 -11.17 -1.12 -4.97
CA LEU A 62 -12.15 -2.00 -5.60
C LEU A 62 -13.30 -1.21 -6.23
N ARG A 63 -13.77 -0.14 -5.56
CA ARG A 63 -14.81 0.74 -6.09
C ARG A 63 -14.36 1.50 -7.33
N ARG A 64 -13.12 1.99 -7.35
CA ARG A 64 -12.58 2.82 -8.45
C ARG A 64 -12.19 1.99 -9.68
N TRP A 65 -11.58 0.83 -9.47
CA TRP A 65 -10.94 0.07 -10.54
C TRP A 65 -11.51 -1.32 -10.75
N GLY A 66 -12.51 -1.71 -9.96
CA GLY A 66 -13.08 -3.05 -10.00
C GLY A 66 -12.13 -4.11 -9.42
N PRO A 67 -12.55 -5.38 -9.41
CA PRO A 67 -11.71 -6.47 -8.95
C PRO A 67 -10.48 -6.60 -9.84
N LYS A 68 -9.31 -6.79 -9.23
CA LYS A 68 -8.09 -7.09 -9.97
C LYS A 68 -8.33 -8.37 -10.80
N PRO A 69 -8.10 -8.36 -12.13
CA PRO A 69 -8.19 -9.58 -12.90
C PRO A 69 -7.19 -10.59 -12.33
N ALA A 70 -7.62 -11.85 -12.21
CA ALA A 70 -6.74 -12.92 -11.77
C ALA A 70 -5.47 -12.88 -12.63
N LEU A 71 -4.30 -12.78 -11.99
CA LEU A 71 -3.02 -12.87 -12.68
C LEU A 71 -2.93 -14.29 -13.26
N ASN A 72 -3.36 -14.46 -14.51
CA ASN A 72 -3.10 -15.67 -15.27
C ASN A 72 -1.57 -15.77 -15.38
N ARG A 73 -0.99 -16.73 -14.65
CA ARG A 73 0.39 -17.17 -14.85
C ARG A 73 0.49 -17.66 -16.29
N HIS A 74 1.22 -16.92 -17.12
CA HIS A 74 1.78 -17.42 -18.38
C HIS A 74 3.24 -17.80 -18.15
#